data_AF-A0A7C2AA57-F1
#
_entry.id   AF-A0A7C2AA57-F1
#
_cell.length_a   1.000
_cell.length_b   1.000
_cell.length_c   1.000
_cell.angle_alpha   90.00
_cell.angle_beta   90.00
_cell.angle_gamma   90.00
#
_symmetry.space_group_name_H-M   'P 1'
#
loop_
_entity.id
_entity.type
_entity.pdbx_description
1 polymer ?
#
loop_
_entity_poly.entity_id
_entity_poly.type
_entity_poly.pdbx_seq_one_letter_code
_entity_poly.pdbx_strand_id
1 'polypeptide(L)'
;MRKTDKKLDNQLRAVLTDVCETALKEIKGFVWITHLVDYSHFPKSLKVICVFDTNENLADFVSQTSQYNLELLIQKQLAKIAVNIKKINDHISYDTEENCTVEHNGKWSARLG
;
A
#
# COMPACT_ATOMS: atom_id res chain seq x y z
N MET A 1 15.32 9.45 -14.90
CA MET A 1 15.36 9.33 -13.43
C MET A 1 16.40 10.30 -12.87
N ARG A 2 15.97 11.29 -12.09
CA ARG A 2 16.87 12.28 -11.44
C ARG A 2 17.43 11.67 -10.15
N LYS A 3 18.56 12.20 -9.66
CA LYS A 3 19.21 11.72 -8.42
C LYS A 3 18.27 11.76 -7.21
N THR A 4 17.34 12.73 -7.18
CA THR A 4 16.33 12.89 -6.13
C THR A 4 15.29 11.76 -6.14
N ASP A 5 14.81 11.36 -7.32
CA ASP A 5 13.80 10.31 -7.47
C ASP A 5 14.33 8.97 -6.94
N LYS A 6 15.59 8.66 -7.23
CA LYS A 6 16.24 7.42 -6.78
C LYS A 6 16.42 7.37 -5.26
N LYS A 7 16.64 8.52 -4.63
CA LYS A 7 16.72 8.60 -3.17
C LYS A 7 15.34 8.39 -2.54
N LEU A 8 14.33 9.05 -3.10
CA LEU A 8 12.96 8.93 -2.64
C LEU A 8 12.44 7.49 -2.80
N ASP A 9 12.71 6.83 -3.93
CA ASP A 9 12.37 5.43 -4.17
C ASP A 9 12.92 4.51 -3.07
N ASN A 10 14.21 4.61 -2.79
CA ASN A 10 14.85 3.84 -1.74
C ASN A 10 14.22 4.10 -0.36
N GLN A 11 13.92 5.36 -0.06
CA GLN A 11 13.26 5.73 1.19
C GLN A 11 11.83 5.18 1.26
N LEU A 12 11.08 5.26 0.17
CA LEU A 12 9.71 4.76 0.07
C LEU A 12 9.66 3.24 0.26
N ARG A 13 10.57 2.51 -0.40
CA ARG A 13 10.74 1.06 -0.20
C ARG A 13 11.03 0.74 1.27
N ALA A 14 11.98 1.42 1.90
CA ALA A 14 12.33 1.18 3.28
C ALA A 14 11.15 1.41 4.25
N VAL A 15 10.43 2.52 4.09
CA VAL A 15 9.31 2.83 4.99
C VAL A 15 8.09 1.93 4.73
N LEU A 16 7.84 1.53 3.48
CA LEU A 16 6.76 0.58 3.15
C LEU A 16 7.08 -0.85 3.56
N THR A 17 8.36 -1.25 3.59
CA THR A 17 8.74 -2.54 4.18
C THR A 17 8.35 -2.60 5.65
N ASP A 18 8.62 -1.56 6.42
CA ASP A 18 8.25 -1.48 7.84
C ASP A 18 6.72 -1.46 8.04
N VAL A 19 5.98 -0.78 7.13
CA VAL A 19 4.50 -0.87 7.08
C VAL A 19 4.06 -2.32 6.82
N CYS A 20 4.67 -2.99 5.84
CA CYS A 20 4.34 -4.36 5.46
C CYS A 20 4.53 -5.32 6.64
N GLU A 21 5.68 -5.25 7.31
CA GLU A 21 5.98 -6.10 8.47
C GLU A 21 5.03 -5.87 9.65
N THR A 22 4.61 -4.61 9.85
CA THR A 22 3.65 -4.25 10.89
C THR A 22 2.24 -4.74 10.51
N ALA A 23 1.81 -4.48 9.28
CA ALA A 23 0.55 -4.94 8.72
C ALA A 23 0.42 -6.47 8.81
N LEU A 24 1.47 -7.22 8.46
CA LEU A 24 1.51 -8.68 8.59
C LEU A 24 1.29 -9.19 10.02
N LYS A 25 1.64 -8.40 11.04
CA LYS A 25 1.50 -8.77 12.47
C LYS A 25 0.17 -8.31 13.05
N GLU A 26 -0.30 -7.12 12.66
CA GLU A 26 -1.53 -6.52 13.19
C GLU A 26 -2.78 -7.00 12.44
N ILE A 27 -2.65 -7.30 11.15
CA ILE A 27 -3.76 -7.55 10.25
C ILE A 27 -3.78 -9.03 9.86
N LYS A 28 -4.85 -9.70 10.27
CA LYS A 28 -5.06 -11.10 9.91
C LYS A 28 -5.41 -11.23 8.43
N GLY A 29 -4.74 -12.14 7.73
CA GLY A 29 -4.95 -12.35 6.30
C GLY A 29 -4.30 -11.31 5.39
N PHE A 30 -3.46 -10.42 5.92
CA PHE A 30 -2.62 -9.56 5.09
C PHE A 30 -1.49 -10.39 4.46
N VAL A 31 -1.19 -10.18 3.17
CA VAL A 31 -0.16 -10.96 2.45
C VAL A 31 1.02 -10.09 2.05
N TRP A 32 0.77 -8.96 1.37
CA TRP A 32 1.83 -8.05 0.94
C TRP A 32 1.31 -6.65 0.62
N ILE A 33 2.22 -5.68 0.61
CA ILE A 33 1.96 -4.31 0.16
C ILE A 33 2.82 -4.00 -1.06
N THR A 34 2.27 -3.23 -1.99
CA THR A 34 3.05 -2.61 -3.06
C THR A 34 2.69 -1.13 -3.18
N HIS A 35 3.55 -0.40 -3.89
CA HIS A 35 3.31 0.99 -4.20
C HIS A 35 3.56 1.25 -5.68
N LEU A 36 2.69 2.07 -6.26
CA LEU A 36 2.83 2.64 -7.58
C LEU A 36 3.05 4.13 -7.38
N VAL A 37 4.14 4.66 -7.90
CA VAL A 37 4.45 6.08 -7.75
C VAL A 37 4.89 6.63 -9.09
N ASP A 38 4.15 7.63 -9.57
CA ASP A 38 4.62 8.43 -10.69
C ASP A 38 5.48 9.57 -10.15
N TYR A 39 6.79 9.46 -10.36
CA TYR A 39 7.77 10.47 -9.94
C TYR A 39 7.55 11.83 -10.61
N SER A 40 6.87 11.87 -11.77
CA SER A 40 6.58 13.11 -12.48
C SER A 40 5.50 13.94 -11.78
N HIS A 41 4.56 13.28 -11.08
CA HIS A 41 3.45 13.92 -10.34
C HIS A 41 3.51 13.69 -8.82
N PHE A 42 4.69 13.35 -8.31
CA PHE A 42 4.92 13.12 -6.89
C PHE A 42 4.70 14.40 -6.06
N PRO A 43 4.11 14.33 -4.84
CA PRO A 43 3.63 13.16 -4.08
C PRO A 43 2.19 12.72 -4.36
N LYS A 44 1.47 13.42 -5.25
CA LYS A 44 0.03 13.18 -5.47
C LYS A 44 -0.26 11.91 -6.27
N SER A 45 0.72 11.36 -6.97
CA SER A 45 0.53 10.13 -7.74
C SER A 45 0.98 8.86 -7.02
N LEU A 46 1.28 8.94 -5.71
CA LEU A 46 1.53 7.73 -4.94
C LEU A 46 0.23 6.94 -4.83
N LYS A 47 0.28 5.63 -5.06
CA LYS A 47 -0.81 4.70 -4.79
C LYS A 47 -0.21 3.51 -4.08
N VAL A 48 -0.82 3.09 -2.98
CA VAL A 48 -0.39 1.97 -2.15
C VAL A 48 -1.46 0.92 -2.30
N ILE A 49 -1.09 -0.29 -2.70
CA ILE A 49 -2.01 -1.41 -2.86
C ILE A 49 -1.68 -2.45 -1.80
N CYS A 50 -2.66 -2.73 -0.96
CA CYS A 50 -2.60 -3.70 0.13
C CYS A 50 -3.32 -4.97 -0.29
N VAL A 51 -2.61 -6.08 -0.33
CA VAL A 51 -3.14 -7.37 -0.78
C VAL A 51 -3.37 -8.30 0.39
N PHE A 52 -4.59 -8.85 0.44
CA PHE A 52 -5.07 -9.80 1.43
C PHE A 52 -5.27 -11.19 0.82
N ASP A 53 -5.32 -12.20 1.66
CA ASP A 53 -5.48 -13.60 1.26
C ASP A 53 -6.89 -13.85 0.73
N THR A 54 -7.91 -13.46 1.51
CA THR A 54 -9.33 -13.66 1.19
C THR A 54 -10.15 -12.38 1.31
N ASN A 55 -11.29 -12.33 0.61
CA ASN A 55 -12.22 -11.20 0.70
C ASN A 55 -12.84 -11.06 2.10
N GLU A 56 -12.99 -12.15 2.85
CA GLU A 56 -13.48 -12.11 4.23
C GLU A 56 -12.52 -11.37 5.16
N ASN A 57 -11.21 -11.66 5.09
CA ASN A 57 -10.20 -10.94 5.88
C ASN A 57 -10.15 -9.46 5.52
N LEU A 58 -10.30 -9.14 4.22
CA LEU A 58 -10.39 -7.75 3.78
C LEU A 58 -11.64 -7.05 4.35
N ALA A 59 -12.81 -7.69 4.28
CA ALA A 59 -14.06 -7.11 4.79
C ALA A 59 -14.00 -6.89 6.31
N ASP A 60 -13.43 -7.84 7.04
CA ASP A 60 -13.18 -7.73 8.49
C ASP A 60 -12.20 -6.59 8.78
N PHE A 61 -11.12 -6.46 8.00
CA PHE A 61 -10.14 -5.39 8.15
C PHE A 61 -10.75 -4.00 7.90
N VAL A 62 -11.55 -3.85 6.83
CA VAL A 62 -12.23 -2.58 6.49
C VAL A 62 -13.30 -2.23 7.52
N SER A 63 -13.94 -3.23 8.12
CA SER A 63 -14.94 -3.02 9.18
C SER A 63 -14.30 -2.66 10.53
N GLN A 64 -13.02 -2.98 10.73
CA GLN A 64 -12.27 -2.71 11.95
C GLN A 64 -11.56 -1.35 11.91
N THR A 65 -11.18 -0.87 13.09
CA THR A 65 -10.29 0.30 13.23
C THR A 65 -8.88 0.06 12.66
N SER A 66 -8.56 -1.17 12.24
CA SER A 66 -7.31 -1.55 11.60
C SER A 66 -7.07 -0.78 10.29
N GLN A 67 -8.12 -0.45 9.53
CA GLN A 67 -8.03 0.44 8.37
C GLN A 67 -7.37 1.76 8.75
N TYR A 68 -7.94 2.46 9.73
CA TYR A 68 -7.40 3.73 10.21
C TYR A 68 -5.97 3.63 10.75
N ASN A 69 -5.65 2.54 11.44
CA ASN A 69 -4.27 2.30 11.93
C ASN A 69 -3.28 2.16 10.78
N LEU A 70 -3.60 1.38 9.75
CA LEU A 70 -2.75 1.22 8.58
C LEU A 70 -2.54 2.56 7.85
N GLU A 71 -3.60 3.31 7.65
CA GLU A 71 -3.53 4.62 7.01
C GLU A 71 -2.64 5.60 7.77
N LEU A 72 -2.81 5.65 9.09
CA LEU A 72 -2.03 6.51 9.98
C LEU A 72 -0.57 6.06 10.02
N LEU A 73 -0.32 4.74 10.01
CA LEU A 73 1.01 4.16 9.92
C LEU A 73 1.68 4.57 8.60
N ILE A 74 1.04 4.37 7.46
CA ILE A 74 1.55 4.79 6.15
C ILE A 74 1.81 6.29 6.14
N GLN A 75 0.86 7.10 6.60
CA GLN A 75 1.02 8.55 6.65
C GLN A 75 2.22 8.96 7.53
N LYS A 76 2.38 8.36 8.70
CA LYS A 76 3.50 8.62 9.61
C LYS A 76 4.84 8.22 8.98
N GLN A 77 4.86 7.08 8.30
CA GLN A 77 6.03 6.56 7.60
C GLN A 77 6.43 7.44 6.41
N LEU A 78 5.46 7.92 5.63
CA LEU A 78 5.68 8.91 4.57
C LEU A 78 6.14 10.26 5.14
N ALA A 79 5.59 10.70 6.27
CA ALA A 79 6.02 11.94 6.92
C ALA A 79 7.51 11.90 7.34
N LYS A 80 8.05 10.73 7.73
CA LYS A 80 9.49 10.56 8.05
C LYS A 80 10.40 10.89 6.86
N ILE A 81 9.90 10.72 5.64
CA ILE A 81 10.66 10.97 4.41
C ILE A 81 10.27 12.31 3.77
N ALA A 82 9.65 13.22 4.56
CA ALA A 82 9.14 14.52 4.15
C ALA A 82 8.03 14.48 3.09
N VAL A 83 7.29 13.36 3.02
CA VAL A 83 6.17 13.17 2.08
C VAL A 83 4.87 13.42 2.82
N ASN A 84 4.28 14.58 2.59
CA ASN A 84 3.04 14.98 3.25
C ASN A 84 1.82 14.81 2.32
N ILE A 85 1.05 13.75 2.54
CA ILE A 85 -0.16 13.45 1.78
C ILE A 85 -1.40 13.87 2.57
N LYS A 86 -2.18 14.81 2.02
CA LYS A 86 -3.37 15.36 2.68
C LYS A 86 -4.51 14.34 2.83
N LYS A 87 -4.68 13.43 1.87
CA LYS A 87 -5.78 12.44 1.86
C LYS A 87 -5.25 11.03 1.61
N ILE A 88 -4.51 10.48 2.56
CA ILE A 88 -3.85 9.17 2.38
C ILE A 88 -4.84 8.04 2.00
N ASN A 89 -6.08 8.11 2.50
CA ASN A 89 -7.21 7.26 2.11
C ASN A 89 -7.36 7.10 0.59
N ASP A 90 -7.21 8.17 -0.18
CA ASP A 90 -7.41 8.16 -1.64
C ASP A 90 -6.24 7.49 -2.37
N HIS A 91 -5.09 7.41 -1.70
CA HIS A 91 -3.89 6.78 -2.21
C HIS A 91 -3.80 5.31 -1.81
N ILE A 92 -4.59 4.83 -0.86
CA ILE A 92 -4.55 3.44 -0.42
C ILE A 92 -5.69 2.68 -1.09
N SER A 93 -5.34 1.58 -1.76
CA SER A 93 -6.26 0.64 -2.36
C SER A 93 -6.08 -0.72 -1.70
N TYR A 94 -7.19 -1.44 -1.54
CA TYR A 94 -7.20 -2.75 -0.93
C TYR A 94 -7.65 -3.78 -1.95
N ASP A 95 -6.98 -4.91 -1.95
CA ASP A 95 -7.14 -5.95 -2.95
C ASP A 95 -6.92 -7.33 -2.32
N THR A 96 -7.35 -8.40 -2.98
CA THR A 96 -7.18 -9.77 -2.45
C THR A 96 -6.66 -10.73 -3.51
N GLU A 97 -5.89 -11.73 -3.07
CA GLU A 97 -5.42 -12.82 -3.92
C GLU A 97 -6.58 -13.63 -4.48
N GLU A 98 -7.62 -13.85 -3.67
CA GLU A 98 -8.87 -14.46 -4.12
C GLU A 98 -9.49 -13.69 -5.30
N ASN A 99 -9.59 -12.36 -5.21
CA ASN A 99 -10.18 -11.55 -6.28
C ASN A 99 -9.28 -11.50 -7.52
N CYS A 100 -7.95 -11.41 -7.35
CA CYS A 100 -7.01 -11.53 -8.47
C CYS A 100 -7.08 -12.91 -9.14
N THR A 101 -7.25 -13.97 -8.37
CA THR A 101 -7.40 -15.35 -8.87
C THR A 101 -8.68 -15.51 -9.66
N VAL A 102 -9.80 -14.98 -9.15
CA VAL A 102 -11.12 -15.06 -9.80
C VAL A 102 -11.18 -14.19 -11.07
N GLU A 103 -10.78 -12.91 -10.99
CA GLU A 103 -10.93 -11.96 -12.09
C GLU A 103 -9.83 -12.07 -13.15
N HIS A 104 -8.59 -12.36 -12.72
CA HIS A 104 -7.41 -12.30 -13.58
C HIS A 104 -6.56 -13.58 -13.55
N ASN A 105 -7.06 -14.69 -13.01
CA ASN A 105 -6.32 -15.96 -12.89
C ASN A 105 -4.97 -15.79 -12.17
N GLY A 106 -4.92 -14.90 -11.16
CA GLY A 106 -3.73 -14.63 -10.35
C GLY A 106 -2.68 -13.76 -11.05
N LYS A 107 -3.02 -13.18 -12.21
CA LYS A 107 -2.11 -12.32 -12.99
C LYS A 107 -2.13 -10.90 -12.44
N TRP A 108 -1.39 -10.67 -11.35
CA TRP A 108 -1.19 -9.33 -10.78
C TRP A 108 -0.62 -8.33 -11.79
N SER A 109 0.22 -8.77 -12.73
CA SER A 109 0.74 -7.92 -13.81
C SER A 109 -0.34 -7.33 -14.71
N ALA A 110 -1.49 -8.01 -14.86
CA ALA A 110 -2.62 -7.50 -15.65
C ALA A 110 -3.58 -6.62 -14.81
N ARG A 111 -3.54 -6.76 -13.48
CA ARG A 111 -4.37 -6.00 -12.53
C ARG A 111 -3.72 -4.67 -12.14
N LEU A 112 -2.39 -4.64 -12.03
CA LEU A 112 -1.59 -3.48 -11.64
C LEU A 112 -0.92 -2.74 -12.82
N GLY A 113 -1.12 -3.25 -14.05
CA GLY A 113 -0.47 -2.79 -15.28
C GLY A 113 -1.29 -1.83 -16.11
#